data_AF-R0KLD7-F1
#
_entry.id   AF-R0KLD7-F1
#
_cell.length_a   1.000
_cell.length_b   1.000
_cell.length_c   1.000
_cell.angle_alpha   90.00
_cell.angle_beta   90.00
_cell.angle_gamma   90.00
#
_symmetry.space_group_name_H-M   'P 1'
#
loop_
_entity.id
_entity.type
_entity.pdbx_description
1 polymer ?
#
loop_
_entity_poly.entity_id
_entity_poly.type
_entity_poly.pdbx_seq_one_letter_code
_entity_poly.pdbx_strand_id
1 'polypeptide(L)' 'MDNLLKENNIGAYLSKTGDEHLSEYIGESDQRVRFLTNFTGSNGLAITCEKSVLYTDSRYYLQAEKESKEYKLMKTHR' A
#
# COMPACT_ATOMS: atom_id res chain seq x y z
N MET A 1 -8.83 0.90 10.30
CA MET A 1 -7.40 0.66 10.50
C MET A 1 -6.85 1.56 11.60
N ASP A 2 -7.08 2.87 11.54
CA ASP A 2 -6.58 3.83 12.54
C ASP A 2 -6.94 3.50 14.00
N ASN A 3 -8.17 3.07 14.27
CA ASN A 3 -8.58 2.63 15.60
C ASN A 3 -7.79 1.40 16.06
N LEU A 4 -7.59 0.41 15.18
CA LEU A 4 -6.82 -0.79 15.49
C LEU A 4 -5.36 -0.44 15.84
N LEU A 5 -4.75 0.50 15.11
CA LEU A 5 -3.40 0.97 15.41
C LEU A 5 -3.33 1.66 16.77
N LYS A 6 -4.29 2.54 17.07
CA LYS A 6 -4.37 3.25 18.35
C LYS A 6 -4.59 2.29 19.54
N GLU A 7 -5.55 1.37 19.42
CA GLU A 7 -5.89 0.40 20.46
C GLU A 7 -4.71 -0.52 20.81
N ASN A 8 -3.84 -0.81 19.84
CA ASN A 8 -2.68 -1.67 20.02
C ASN A 8 -1.37 -0.90 20.27
N ASN A 9 -1.42 0.44 20.44
CA ASN A 9 -0.25 1.30 20.60
C ASN A 9 0.80 1.11 19.47
N ILE A 10 0.32 0.97 18.22
CA ILE A 10 1.14 0.80 17.02
C ILE A 10 1.22 2.15 16.28
N GLY A 11 2.43 2.63 16.00
CA GLY A 11 2.62 3.91 15.31
C GLY A 11 2.35 3.90 13.80
N ALA A 12 2.62 2.76 13.13
CA ALA A 12 2.36 2.59 11.71
C ALA A 12 2.27 1.11 11.33
N TYR A 13 1.57 0.82 10.24
CA TYR A 13 1.55 -0.49 9.59
C TYR A 13 2.18 -0.42 8.20
N LEU A 14 3.13 -1.32 7.93
CA LEU A 14 3.83 -1.40 6.65
C LEU A 14 3.32 -2.62 5.86
N SER A 15 2.91 -2.40 4.62
CA SER A 15 2.50 -3.48 3.72
C SER A 15 3.13 -3.31 2.35
N LYS A 16 3.69 -4.38 1.80
CA LYS A 16 4.24 -4.44 0.44
C LYS A 16 3.44 -5.44 -0.38
N THR A 17 3.29 -5.18 -1.67
CA THR A 17 2.76 -6.18 -2.60
C THR A 17 3.68 -7.41 -2.59
N GLY A 18 3.11 -8.58 -2.31
CA GLY A 18 3.84 -9.85 -2.21
C GLY A 18 3.15 -10.81 -1.24
N ASP A 19 3.34 -12.10 -1.48
CA ASP A 19 3.04 -13.17 -0.54
C ASP A 19 4.32 -13.58 0.22
N GLU A 20 4.21 -14.59 1.08
CA GLU A 20 5.33 -15.15 1.85
C GLU A 20 6.40 -15.85 0.99
N HIS A 21 6.11 -16.10 -0.28
CA HIS A 21 6.96 -16.86 -1.20
C HIS A 21 7.62 -16.00 -2.28
N LEU A 22 7.38 -14.69 -2.27
CA LEU A 22 7.85 -13.76 -3.30
C LEU A 22 7.35 -14.18 -4.70
N SER A 23 6.13 -14.70 -4.78
CA SER A 23 5.52 -15.11 -6.03
C SER A 23 5.38 -13.91 -6.98
N GLU A 24 5.51 -14.18 -8.28
CA GLU A 24 5.28 -13.17 -9.32
C GLU A 24 3.81 -12.72 -9.35
N TYR A 25 2.89 -13.65 -9.10
CA TYR A 25 1.46 -13.41 -8.97
C TYR A 25 0.99 -13.88 -7.60
N ILE A 26 0.26 -13.00 -6.90
CA ILE A 26 -0.21 -13.27 -5.54
C ILE A 26 -1.70 -13.63 -5.53
N GLY A 27 -2.10 -14.46 -4.57
CA GLY A 27 -3.51 -14.77 -4.32
C GLY A 27 -4.28 -13.54 -3.84
N GLU A 28 -5.61 -13.57 -3.98
CA GLU A 28 -6.47 -12.48 -3.51
C GLU A 28 -6.32 -12.21 -2.00
N SER A 29 -6.07 -13.26 -1.21
CA SER A 29 -5.78 -13.18 0.23
C SER A 29 -4.57 -12.32 0.57
N ASP A 30 -3.61 -12.20 -0.35
CA ASP A 30 -2.32 -11.53 -0.13
C ASP A 30 -2.27 -10.12 -0.74
N GLN A 31 -3.37 -9.67 -1.38
CA GLN A 31 -3.50 -8.32 -1.94
C GLN A 31 -3.72 -7.25 -0.85
N ARG A 32 -2.89 -7.25 0.20
CA ARG A 32 -2.99 -6.36 1.37
C ARG A 32 -2.89 -4.88 0.99
N VAL A 33 -1.99 -4.52 0.08
CA VAL A 33 -1.86 -3.13 -0.44
C VAL A 33 -3.14 -2.69 -1.12
N ARG A 34 -3.77 -3.56 -1.94
CA ARG A 34 -5.05 -3.26 -2.58
C ARG A 34 -6.14 -3.07 -1.54
N PHE A 35 -6.23 -3.98 -0.57
CA PHE A 35 -7.20 -3.89 0.53
C PHE A 35 -7.08 -2.59 1.31
N LEU A 36 -5.85 -2.15 1.61
CA LEU A 36 -5.59 -0.95 2.39
C LEU A 36 -5.81 0.35 1.64
N THR A 37 -5.48 0.38 0.35
CA THR A 37 -5.28 1.62 -0.40
C THR A 37 -6.18 1.78 -1.62
N ASN A 38 -6.94 0.74 -1.99
CA ASN A 38 -7.65 0.57 -3.27
C ASN A 38 -6.75 0.52 -4.52
N PHE A 39 -5.43 0.68 -4.39
CA PHE A 39 -4.49 0.63 -5.51
C PHE A 39 -4.36 -0.80 -6.06
N THR A 40 -4.58 -0.98 -7.36
CA THR A 40 -4.59 -2.29 -8.03
C THR A 40 -3.31 -2.59 -8.81
N GLY A 41 -2.31 -1.70 -8.78
CA GLY A 41 -1.02 -1.93 -9.42
C GLY A 41 -0.23 -3.05 -8.75
N SER A 42 0.59 -3.75 -9.53
CA SER A 42 1.35 -4.93 -9.06
C SER A 42 2.61 -4.58 -8.26
N ASN A 43 2.98 -3.30 -8.16
CA ASN A 43 4.09 -2.86 -7.33
C ASN A 43 3.66 -1.70 -6.42
N GLY A 44 3.55 -1.96 -5.12
CA GLY A 44 3.21 -0.94 -4.14
C GLY A 44 3.79 -1.23 -2.76
N LEU A 45 4.07 -0.16 -2.02
CA LEU A 45 4.41 -0.19 -0.60
C LEU A 45 3.54 0.85 0.11
N ALA A 46 2.62 0.38 0.94
CA ALA A 46 1.73 1.21 1.74
C ALA A 46 2.25 1.33 3.17
N ILE A 47 2.24 2.55 3.70
CA ILE A 47 2.43 2.82 5.12
C ILE A 47 1.13 3.44 5.62
N THR A 48 0.42 2.71 6.48
CA THR A 48 -0.80 3.21 7.11
C THR A 48 -0.47 3.80 8.47
N CYS A 49 -0.73 5.09 8.63
CA CYS A 49 -0.60 5.85 9.86
C CYS A 49 -1.47 7.11 9.77
N GLU A 50 -1.34 8.03 10.72
CA GLU A 50 -2.07 9.32 10.70
C GLU A 50 -1.88 10.09 9.37
N LYS A 51 -0.73 9.94 8.72
CA LYS A 51 -0.44 10.48 7.39
C LYS A 51 0.00 9.38 6.45
N SER A 52 -0.98 8.59 6.02
CA SER A 52 -0.76 7.41 5.19
C SER A 52 -0.10 7.74 3.84
N VAL A 53 0.85 6.91 3.41
CA VAL A 53 1.62 7.09 2.18
C VAL A 53 1.67 5.81 1.35
N LEU A 54 1.60 5.95 0.04
CA LEU A 54 1.76 4.86 -0.93
C LEU A 54 2.97 5.16 -1.82
N TYR A 55 3.95 4.27 -1.81
CA TYR A 55 5.05 4.28 -2.77
C TYR A 55 4.73 3.33 -3.93
N THR A 56 5.06 3.78 -5.14
CA THR A 56 5.07 2.94 -6.34
C THR A 56 6.10 3.51 -7.33
N ASP A 57 6.25 2.86 -8.48
CA ASP A 57 7.14 3.30 -9.56
C ASP A 57 6.37 3.99 -10.70
N SER A 58 7.12 4.52 -11.67
CA SER A 58 6.58 5.37 -12.74
C SER A 58 5.52 4.71 -13.62
N ARG A 59 5.47 3.37 -13.67
CA ARG A 59 4.42 2.64 -14.41
C ARG A 59 3.03 2.92 -13.84
N TYR A 60 2.95 3.31 -12.56
CA TYR A 60 1.70 3.37 -11.82
C TYR A 60 1.32 4.73 -11.25
N TYR A 61 2.09 5.80 -11.48
CA TYR A 61 1.78 7.11 -10.87
C TYR A 61 0.37 7.61 -11.18
N LEU A 62 -0.03 7.59 -12.45
CA LEU A 62 -1.37 8.02 -12.87
C LEU A 62 -2.48 7.11 -12.34
N GLN A 63 -2.19 5.83 -12.16
CA GLN A 63 -3.13 4.86 -11.62
C GLN A 63 -3.30 5.09 -10.10
N ALA A 64 -2.20 5.23 -9.38
CA ALA A 64 -2.20 5.47 -7.93
C ALA A 64 -2.92 6.76 -7.56
N GLU A 65 -2.71 7.86 -8.33
CA GLU A 65 -3.43 9.13 -8.13
C GLU A 65 -4.95 9.00 -8.32
N LYS A 66 -5.41 8.04 -9.15
CA LYS A 66 -6.83 7.81 -9.41
C LYS A 66 -7.48 6.87 -8.40
N GLU A 67 -6.80 5.79 -8.06
CA GLU A 67 -7.34 4.70 -7.23
C GLU A 67 -7.16 4.94 -5.74
N SER A 68 -6.06 5.58 -5.32
CA SER A 68 -5.65 5.69 -3.91
C SER A 68 -5.69 7.12 -3.38
N LYS A 69 -6.91 7.61 -3.11
CA LYS A 69 -7.14 9.01 -2.72
C LYS A 69 -6.77 9.31 -1.26
N GLU A 70 -6.86 8.32 -0.38
CA GLU A 70 -6.59 8.45 1.05
C GLU A 70 -5.09 8.37 1.38
N TYR A 71 -4.27 7.88 0.45
CA TYR A 71 -2.82 7.73 0.64
C TYR A 71 -2.10 8.80 -0.17
N LYS A 72 -1.18 9.52 0.47
CA LYS A 72 -0.29 10.43 -0.25
C LYS A 72 0.65 9.60 -1.14
N LEU A 73 0.57 9.81 -2.45
CA LEU A 73 1.48 9.18 -3.40
C LEU A 73 2.90 9.71 -3.22
N MET A 74 3.83 8.79 -3.02
CA MET A 74 5.27 9.03 -3.00
C MET A 74 5.88 8.42 -4.27
N LYS A 75 6.39 9.28 -5.16
CA LYS A 75 6.97 8.88 -6.45
C LYS A 75 8.40 8.41 -6.22
N THR A 76 8.67 7.13 -6.45
CA THR A 76 10.01 6.57 -6.25
C THR A 76 10.88 6.90 -7.46
N HIS A 77 11.86 7.80 -7.30
CA HIS A 77 12.87 8.03 -8.32
C HIS A 77 14.01 7.00 -8.17
N ARG A 78 14.36 6.34 -9.27
CA ARG A 78 15.71 5.81 -9.47
C ARG A 78 16.46 6.79 -10.35
#